data_AF-A0A923Q8J9-F1
#
_entry.id   AF-A0A923Q8J9-F1
#
_cell.length_a   1.000
_cell.length_b   1.000
_cell.length_c   1.000
_cell.angle_alpha   90.00
_cell.angle_beta   90.00
_cell.angle_gamma   90.00
#
_symmetry.space_group_name_H-M   'P 1'
#
loop_
_entity.id
_entity.type
_entity.pdbx_description
1 polymer ?
#
loop_
_entity_poly.entity_id
_entity_poly.type
_entity_poly.pdbx_seq_one_letter_code
_entity_poly.pdbx_strand_id
1 'polypeptide(L)'
;MNEPVSGRWPVAFGEAELLRDLDHDDGWLLSVDGVAQSYVDRADPTHLEFDYVRLMGDVVDCLAPEGHPLTAVHLGGGGCTLPRYVAATRPGSRQLVVEADAPLADLVRRSFGTTGFRLRV
;
A
#
# COMPACT_ATOMS: atom_id res chain seq x y z
N MET A 1 -15.80 2.37 6.52
CA MET A 1 -15.07 1.82 5.35
C MET A 1 -15.67 0.46 5.07
N ASN A 2 -15.83 0.07 3.80
CA ASN A 2 -16.27 -1.28 3.48
C ASN A 2 -15.12 -2.25 3.76
N GLU A 3 -15.44 -3.47 4.19
CA GLU A 3 -14.43 -4.53 4.29
C GLU A 3 -13.93 -4.88 2.88
N PRO A 4 -12.61 -5.06 2.68
CA PRO A 4 -12.08 -5.61 1.45
C PRO A 4 -12.68 -7.00 1.22
N VAL A 5 -12.96 -7.30 -0.04
CA VAL A 5 -13.53 -8.57 -0.49
C VAL A 5 -12.53 -9.18 -1.46
N SER A 6 -12.32 -10.51 -1.38
CA SER A 6 -11.51 -11.20 -2.39
C SER A 6 -12.23 -11.21 -3.73
N GLY A 7 -11.52 -10.99 -4.83
CA GLY A 7 -12.13 -10.96 -6.15
C GLY A 7 -11.21 -10.37 -7.22
N ARG A 8 -11.79 -10.11 -8.39
CA ARG A 8 -11.11 -9.58 -9.56
C ARG A 8 -11.84 -8.37 -10.11
N TRP A 9 -11.09 -7.36 -10.54
CA TRP A 9 -11.61 -6.12 -11.10
C TRP A 9 -10.81 -5.72 -12.34
N PRO A 10 -11.48 -5.31 -13.43
CA PRO A 10 -10.77 -4.68 -14.54
C PRO A 10 -10.21 -3.33 -14.06
N VAL A 11 -8.95 -3.08 -14.40
CA VAL A 11 -8.25 -1.82 -14.15
C VAL A 11 -7.66 -1.26 -15.44
N ALA A 12 -7.09 -0.06 -15.41
CA ALA A 12 -6.60 0.56 -16.64
C ALA A 12 -5.44 -0.21 -17.27
N PHE A 13 -4.62 -0.88 -16.45
CA PHE A 13 -3.42 -1.60 -16.89
C PHE A 13 -3.52 -3.12 -16.71
N GLY A 14 -4.73 -3.70 -16.70
CA GLY A 14 -4.93 -5.16 -16.65
C GLY A 14 -6.15 -5.58 -15.83
N GLU A 15 -6.08 -6.77 -15.23
CA GLU A 15 -7.03 -7.27 -14.23
C GLU A 15 -6.36 -7.30 -12.85
N ALA A 16 -6.88 -6.54 -11.90
CA ALA A 16 -6.44 -6.58 -10.52
C ALA A 16 -7.16 -7.70 -9.76
N GLU A 17 -6.42 -8.47 -8.97
CA GLU A 17 -6.95 -9.49 -8.08
C GLU A 17 -6.58 -9.16 -6.64
N LEU A 18 -7.58 -9.15 -5.75
CA LEU A 18 -7.37 -9.13 -4.30
C LEU A 18 -7.63 -10.52 -3.74
N LEU A 19 -6.66 -11.06 -3.01
CA LEU A 19 -6.77 -12.32 -2.30
C LEU A 19 -6.48 -12.09 -0.82
N ARG A 20 -7.40 -12.49 0.05
CA ARG A 20 -7.17 -12.51 1.50
C ARG A 20 -6.15 -13.60 1.83
N ASP A 21 -5.13 -13.23 2.58
CA ASP A 21 -4.27 -14.19 3.26
C ASP A 21 -5.00 -14.69 4.53
N LEU A 22 -5.12 -16.01 4.67
CA LEU A 22 -5.79 -16.63 5.82
C LEU A 22 -4.81 -16.88 6.98
N ASP A 23 -3.51 -16.77 6.74
CA ASP A 23 -2.47 -16.93 7.75
C ASP A 23 -2.21 -15.63 8.53
N HIS A 24 -2.77 -14.49 8.08
CA HIS A 24 -2.69 -13.18 8.73
C HIS A 24 -4.09 -12.60 9.03
N ASP A 25 -4.23 -11.88 10.15
CA ASP A 25 -5.52 -11.37 10.64
C ASP A 25 -6.27 -10.53 9.58
N ASP A 26 -5.56 -9.61 8.92
CA ASP A 26 -6.10 -8.72 7.89
C ASP A 26 -5.06 -8.46 6.76
N GLY A 27 -4.45 -9.56 6.30
CA GLY A 27 -3.46 -9.59 5.21
C GLY A 27 -4.11 -9.79 3.83
N TRP A 28 -3.60 -9.08 2.83
CA TRP A 28 -4.13 -9.09 1.46
C TRP A 28 -3.03 -9.02 0.41
N LEU A 29 -3.04 -9.98 -0.53
CA LEU A 29 -2.25 -9.94 -1.75
C LEU A 29 -3.02 -9.20 -2.84
N LEU A 30 -2.39 -8.19 -3.43
CA LEU A 30 -2.82 -7.54 -4.67
C LEU A 30 -1.92 -8.00 -5.81
N SER A 31 -2.53 -8.56 -6.85
CA SER A 31 -1.87 -8.90 -8.12
C SER A 31 -2.52 -8.15 -9.28
N VAL A 32 -1.78 -7.93 -10.36
CA VAL A 32 -2.31 -7.44 -11.65
C VAL A 32 -1.83 -8.39 -12.73
N ASP A 33 -2.75 -8.93 -13.52
CA ASP A 33 -2.48 -9.95 -14.55
C ASP A 33 -1.66 -11.14 -14.01
N GLY A 34 -1.97 -11.56 -12.78
CA GLY A 34 -1.29 -12.66 -12.09
C GLY A 34 0.10 -12.32 -11.53
N VAL A 35 0.60 -11.10 -11.75
CA VAL A 35 1.86 -10.63 -11.17
C VAL A 35 1.58 -9.93 -9.85
N ALA A 36 2.14 -10.47 -8.77
CA ALA A 36 2.06 -9.86 -7.45
C ALA A 36 2.60 -8.42 -7.46
N GLN A 37 1.78 -7.47 -7.02
CA GLN A 37 2.11 -6.04 -6.99
C GLN A 37 2.36 -5.54 -5.57
N SER A 38 1.57 -6.00 -4.60
CA SER A 38 1.59 -5.48 -3.23
C SER A 38 1.04 -6.50 -2.24
N TYR A 39 1.56 -6.48 -1.02
CA TYR A 39 0.97 -7.16 0.12
C TYR A 39 0.61 -6.10 1.15
N VAL A 40 -0.64 -6.10 1.61
CA VAL A 40 -1.15 -5.12 2.56
C VAL A 40 -1.63 -5.86 3.79
N ASP A 41 -0.92 -5.68 4.90
CA ASP A 41 -1.43 -6.02 6.22
C ASP A 41 -2.04 -4.76 6.85
N ARG A 42 -3.35 -4.81 7.10
CA ARG A 42 -4.09 -3.69 7.70
C ARG A 42 -4.07 -3.72 9.22
N ALA A 43 -3.81 -4.87 9.82
CA ALA A 43 -3.66 -5.04 11.25
C ALA A 43 -2.25 -4.63 11.71
N ASP A 44 -1.24 -4.93 10.89
CA ASP A 44 0.15 -4.51 11.09
C ASP A 44 0.76 -3.85 9.84
N PRO A 45 0.63 -2.52 9.70
CA PRO A 45 1.26 -1.78 8.59
C PRO A 45 2.79 -1.84 8.55
N THR A 46 3.45 -2.39 9.58
CA THR A 46 4.91 -2.59 9.62
C THR A 46 5.35 -3.92 9.00
N HIS A 47 4.40 -4.83 8.76
CA HIS A 47 4.66 -6.08 8.04
C HIS A 47 4.84 -5.82 6.54
N LEU A 48 6.08 -6.03 6.06
CA LEU A 48 6.47 -5.88 4.67
C LEU A 48 6.81 -7.26 4.10
N GLU A 49 5.87 -7.86 3.38
CA GLU A 49 6.03 -9.24 2.86
C GLU A 49 7.12 -9.34 1.79
N PHE A 50 7.15 -8.40 0.83
CA PHE A 50 8.10 -8.46 -0.27
C PHE A 50 9.48 -7.91 0.13
N ASP A 51 10.53 -8.70 -0.13
CA ASP A 51 11.93 -8.35 0.17
C ASP A 51 12.34 -6.97 -0.36
N TYR A 52 11.95 -6.63 -1.60
CA TYR A 52 12.31 -5.33 -2.16
C TYR A 52 11.64 -4.17 -1.41
N VAL A 53 10.43 -4.37 -0.88
CA VAL A 53 9.72 -3.37 -0.08
C VAL A 53 10.35 -3.25 1.31
N ARG A 54 10.82 -4.36 1.89
CA ARG A 54 11.62 -4.36 3.13
C ARG A 54 12.89 -3.52 2.97
N LEU A 55 13.62 -3.71 1.87
CA LEU A 55 14.81 -2.90 1.56
C LEU A 55 14.47 -1.41 1.41
N MET A 56 13.32 -1.07 0.82
CA MET A 56 12.85 0.33 0.77
C MET A 56 12.50 0.85 2.18
N GLY A 57 11.90 0.03 3.03
CA GLY A 57 11.65 0.32 4.45
C GLY A 57 12.94 0.63 5.20
N ASP A 58 13.97 -0.21 5.05
CA ASP A 58 15.29 -0.01 5.66
C ASP A 58 15.92 1.33 5.23
N VAL A 59 15.78 1.69 3.94
CA VAL A 59 16.24 3.00 3.44
C VAL A 59 15.46 4.13 4.09
N VAL A 60 14.12 4.06 4.12
CA VAL A 60 13.26 5.03 4.82
C VAL A 60 13.69 5.17 6.28
N ASP A 61 14.07 4.06 6.91
CA ASP A 61 14.45 4.04 8.30
C ASP A 61 15.72 4.83 8.59
N CYS A 62 16.62 4.89 7.62
CA CYS A 62 17.86 5.64 7.69
C CYS A 62 17.73 7.13 7.31
N LEU A 63 16.58 7.59 6.78
CA LEU A 63 16.42 8.98 6.31
C LEU A 63 16.25 10.01 7.43
N ALA A 64 15.78 9.59 8.60
CA ALA A 64 15.56 10.44 9.77
C ALA A 64 15.54 9.58 11.05
N PRO A 65 15.76 10.16 12.24
CA PRO A 65 15.61 9.42 13.48
C PRO A 65 14.19 8.84 13.61
N GLU A 66 14.07 7.76 14.37
CA GLU A 66 12.80 7.05 14.58
C GLU A 66 11.66 8.01 14.97
N GLY A 67 10.47 7.78 14.42
CA GLY A 67 9.27 8.59 14.66
C GLY A 67 9.25 9.97 14.00
N HIS A 68 10.37 10.49 13.46
CA HIS A 68 10.39 11.85 12.91
C HIS A 68 9.70 11.91 11.54
N PRO A 69 8.77 12.87 11.33
CA PRO A 69 7.98 12.92 10.10
C PRO A 69 8.84 13.22 8.87
N LEU A 70 8.45 12.61 7.75
CA LEU A 70 9.04 12.84 6.43
C LEU A 70 8.09 13.62 5.52
N THR A 71 8.63 14.17 4.44
CA THR A 71 7.83 14.57 3.28
C THR A 71 8.18 13.65 2.12
N ALA A 72 7.20 12.92 1.60
CA ALA A 72 7.41 11.85 0.62
C ALA A 72 6.44 11.97 -0.56
N VAL A 73 6.97 11.68 -1.75
CA VAL A 73 6.18 11.43 -2.96
C VAL A 73 6.46 10.01 -3.42
N HIS A 74 5.40 9.24 -3.61
CA HIS A 74 5.42 7.86 -4.09
C HIS A 74 4.91 7.85 -5.53
N LEU A 75 5.76 7.50 -6.48
CA LEU A 75 5.40 7.41 -7.90
C LEU A 75 5.05 5.95 -8.21
N GLY A 76 3.78 5.68 -8.45
CA GLY A 76 3.22 4.34 -8.33
C GLY A 76 2.85 4.04 -6.88
N GLY A 77 1.69 3.42 -6.70
CA GLY A 77 1.15 3.12 -5.37
C GLY A 77 0.92 1.64 -5.16
N GLY A 78 0.49 0.90 -6.19
CA GLY A 78 0.00 -0.47 -6.00
C GLY A 78 -1.01 -0.53 -4.85
N GLY A 79 -0.80 -1.43 -3.89
CA GLY A 79 -1.63 -1.52 -2.67
C GLY A 79 -1.39 -0.39 -1.66
N CYS A 80 -0.49 0.55 -1.94
CA CYS A 80 0.00 1.63 -1.08
C CYS A 80 0.65 1.09 0.22
N THR A 81 1.41 -0.01 0.14
CA THR A 81 2.10 -0.62 1.29
C THR A 81 3.16 0.31 1.89
N LEU A 82 4.11 0.83 1.09
CA LEU A 82 5.16 1.71 1.60
C LEU A 82 4.61 3.03 2.21
N PRO A 83 3.61 3.71 1.61
CA PRO A 83 2.94 4.84 2.26
C PRO A 83 2.30 4.52 3.63
N ARG A 84 1.74 3.32 3.80
CA ARG A 84 1.18 2.86 5.09
C ARG A 84 2.27 2.62 6.12
N TYR A 85 3.36 1.98 5.70
CA TYR A 85 4.54 1.79 6.53
C TYR A 85 5.07 3.13 7.04
N VAL A 86 5.30 4.11 6.15
CA VAL A 86 5.74 5.47 6.54
C VAL A 86 4.72 6.15 7.46
N ALA A 87 3.42 5.99 7.22
CA ALA A 87 2.40 6.58 8.09
C ALA A 87 2.44 5.99 9.51
N ALA A 88 2.74 4.69 9.64
CA ALA A 88 2.84 4.00 10.93
C ALA A 88 4.14 4.31 11.66
N THR A 89 5.29 4.28 10.98
CA THR A 89 6.61 4.48 11.60
C THR A 89 7.00 5.95 11.74
N ARG A 90 6.38 6.85 10.96
CA ARG A 90 6.65 8.30 10.93
C ARG A 90 5.35 9.11 11.00
N PRO A 91 4.61 9.05 12.12
CA PRO A 91 3.34 9.76 12.28
C PRO A 91 3.51 11.27 12.02
N GLY A 92 2.56 11.86 11.31
CA GLY A 92 2.60 13.28 10.91
C GLY A 92 3.32 13.57 9.59
N SER A 93 3.88 12.55 8.92
CA SER A 93 4.49 12.69 7.59
C SER A 93 3.51 13.26 6.55
N ARG A 94 4.02 14.13 5.67
CA ARG A 94 3.25 14.65 4.52
C ARG A 94 3.53 13.78 3.30
N GLN A 95 2.55 12.99 2.90
CA GLN A 95 2.70 12.00 1.84
C GLN A 95 1.76 12.25 0.66
N LEU A 96 2.27 12.06 -0.55
CA LEU A 96 1.49 12.02 -1.80
C LEU A 96 1.84 10.75 -2.57
N VAL A 97 0.84 9.95 -2.88
CA VAL A 97 0.93 8.85 -3.83
C VAL A 97 0.32 9.31 -5.15
N VAL A 98 1.02 9.06 -6.24
CA VAL A 98 0.56 9.32 -7.61
C VAL A 98 0.48 7.99 -8.33
N GLU A 99 -0.74 7.55 -8.63
CA GLU A 99 -1.03 6.28 -9.31
C GLU A 99 -1.63 6.56 -10.68
N ALA A 100 -1.05 6.01 -11.74
CA ALA A 100 -1.52 6.26 -13.09
C ALA A 100 -2.77 5.44 -13.45
N ASP A 101 -3.02 4.33 -12.75
CA ASP A 101 -4.21 3.50 -12.91
C ASP A 101 -5.36 3.99 -12.02
N ALA A 102 -6.27 4.80 -12.57
CA ALA A 102 -7.40 5.36 -11.82
C ALA A 102 -8.33 4.29 -11.21
N PRO A 103 -8.79 3.28 -11.98
CA PRO A 103 -9.56 2.18 -11.41
C PRO A 103 -8.86 1.43 -10.27
N LEU A 104 -7.55 1.19 -10.37
CA LEU A 104 -6.78 0.55 -9.31
C LEU A 104 -6.69 1.43 -8.06
N ALA A 105 -6.40 2.72 -8.22
CA ALA A 105 -6.36 3.68 -7.11
C ALA A 105 -7.71 3.73 -6.36
N ASP A 106 -8.80 3.64 -7.10
CA ASP A 106 -10.16 3.57 -6.57
C ASP A 106 -10.46 2.26 -5.84
N LEU A 107 -10.02 1.12 -6.39
CA LEU A 107 -10.11 -0.18 -5.72
C LEU A 107 -9.36 -0.14 -4.39
N VAL A 108 -8.11 0.30 -4.39
CA VAL A 108 -7.26 0.40 -3.19
C VAL A 108 -7.86 1.35 -2.16
N ARG A 109 -8.38 2.51 -2.58
CA ARG A 109 -9.04 3.47 -1.68
C ARG A 109 -10.26 2.88 -1.00
N ARG A 110 -11.11 2.15 -1.74
CA ARG A 110 -12.32 1.52 -1.18
C ARG A 110 -11.99 0.33 -0.28
N SER A 111 -11.01 -0.49 -0.66
CA SER A 111 -10.64 -1.73 0.03
C SER A 111 -9.83 -1.47 1.30
N PHE A 112 -8.85 -0.57 1.24
CA PHE A 112 -7.82 -0.44 2.27
C PHE A 112 -7.73 0.95 2.90
N GLY A 113 -8.56 1.90 2.46
CA GLY A 113 -8.50 3.29 2.89
C GLY A 113 -7.19 3.99 2.50
N THR A 114 -7.04 5.26 2.90
CA THR A 114 -5.81 6.05 2.62
C THR A 114 -5.41 6.90 3.82
N THR A 115 -5.66 6.42 5.04
CA THR A 115 -5.29 7.16 6.25
C THR A 115 -3.77 7.37 6.29
N GLY A 116 -3.33 8.60 6.54
CA GLY A 116 -1.91 8.95 6.64
C GLY A 116 -1.24 9.40 5.33
N PHE A 117 -1.96 9.40 4.19
CA PHE A 117 -1.44 9.89 2.91
C PHE A 117 -2.56 10.37 1.99
N ARG A 118 -2.20 11.12 0.94
CA ARG A 118 -3.13 11.45 -0.15
C ARG A 118 -2.81 10.59 -1.36
N LEU A 119 -3.83 9.99 -1.97
CA LEU A 119 -3.72 9.24 -3.22
C LEU A 119 -4.37 10.05 -4.35
N ARG A 120 -3.59 10.36 -5.38
CA ARG A 120 -4.01 11.06 -6.60
C ARG A 120 -3.77 10.20 -7.83
N VAL A 121 -4.60 10.44 -8.83
CA VAL A 121 -4.49 9.92 -10.19
C VAL A 121 -4.14 11.09 -11.10
#